data_AF-A0A1F9NNT7-F1
#
_entry.id   AF-A0A1F9NNT7-F1
#
_cell.length_a   1.000
_cell.length_b   1.000
_cell.length_c   1.000
_cell.angle_alpha   90.00
_cell.angle_beta   90.00
_cell.angle_gamma   90.00
#
_symmetry.space_group_name_H-M   'P 1'
#
loop_
_entity.id
_entity.type
_entity.pdbx_description
1 polymer ?
#
loop_
_entity_poly.entity_id
_entity_poly.type
_entity_poly.pdbx_seq_one_letter_code
_entity_poly.pdbx_strand_id
1 'polypeptide(L)' 'MGLMVAYLLLAVFFLALAVGLYTPKKWRELPEKHVKLLKFGCLFGSLLIFFSIVKNFVGKS' A
#
# COMPACT_ATOMS: atom_id res chain seq x y z
N MET A 1 5.73 2.10 -19.59
CA MET A 1 4.59 2.83 -18.96
C MET A 1 3.66 1.90 -18.17
N GLY A 2 3.28 0.73 -18.68
CA GLY A 2 2.35 -0.19 -17.98
C GLY A 2 2.77 -0.60 -16.55
N LEU A 3 4.06 -0.89 -16.32
CA LEU A 3 4.55 -1.25 -14.98
C LEU A 3 4.35 -0.12 -13.96
N MET A 4 4.58 1.14 -14.35
CA MET A 4 4.44 2.30 -13.47
C MET A 4 2.97 2.51 -13.05
N VAL A 5 2.03 2.27 -13.96
CA VAL A 5 0.58 2.34 -13.67
C VAL A 5 0.17 1.21 -12.72
N ALA A 6 0.71 0.00 -12.90
CA ALA A 6 0.45 -1.12 -11.99
C ALA A 6 0.95 -0.83 -10.57
N TYR A 7 2.15 -0.24 -10.41
CA TYR A 7 2.66 0.17 -9.10
C TYR A 7 1.81 1.28 -8.45
N LEU A 8 1.32 2.25 -9.23
CA LEU A 8 0.40 3.29 -8.75
C LEU A 8 -0.93 2.71 -8.25
N LEU A 9 -1.54 1.83 -9.03
CA LEU A 9 -2.78 1.14 -8.64
C LEU A 9 -2.58 0.31 -7.37
N LEU A 10 -1.46 -0.41 -7.29
CA LEU A 10 -1.11 -1.21 -6.12
C LEU A 10 -0.92 -0.33 -4.87
N ALA A 11 -0.22 0.81 -4.99
CA ALA A 11 -0.04 1.77 -3.92
C ALA A 11 -1.38 2.34 -3.41
N VAL A 12 -2.28 2.73 -4.33
CA VAL A 12 -3.62 3.23 -3.97
C VAL A 12 -4.44 2.15 -3.26
N PHE A 13 -4.34 0.89 -3.69
CA PHE A 13 -5.01 -0.24 -3.05
C PHE A 13 -4.50 -0.47 -1.62
N PHE A 14 -3.18 -0.44 -1.42
CA PHE A 14 -2.56 -0.51 -0.10
C PHE A 14 -2.98 0.67 0.79
N LEU A 15 -3.05 1.88 0.24
CA LEU A 15 -3.50 3.06 0.97
C LEU A 15 -4.97 2.94 1.41
N ALA A 16 -5.85 2.46 0.52
CA ALA A 16 -7.27 2.25 0.82
C ALA A 16 -7.48 1.20 1.92
N LEU A 17 -6.68 0.13 1.91
CA LEU A 17 -6.65 -0.88 2.97
C LEU A 17 -6.11 -0.32 4.30
N ALA A 18 -5.07 0.50 4.25
CA ALA A 18 -4.47 1.13 5.43
C ALA A 18 -5.42 2.11 6.13
N VAL A 19 -6.06 3.01 5.37
CA VAL A 19 -7.03 4.00 5.87
C VAL A 19 -8.29 3.32 6.41
N GLY A 20 -8.53 2.05 6.05
CA GLY A 20 -9.74 1.32 6.43
C GLY A 20 -10.94 1.70 5.57
N LEU A 21 -10.73 2.42 4.47
CA LEU A 21 -11.76 2.75 3.48
C LEU A 21 -12.36 1.46 2.89
N TYR A 22 -11.51 0.44 2.72
CA TYR A 22 -11.92 -0.89 2.34
C TYR A 22 -11.44 -1.88 3.41
N THR A 23 -12.32 -2.24 4.35
CA THR A 23 -12.03 -3.28 5.32
C THR A 23 -12.66 -4.59 4.82
N PRO A 24 -11.89 -5.55 4.29
CA PRO A 24 -12.47 -6.80 3.79
C PRO A 24 -13.13 -7.54 4.96
N LYS A 25 -14.30 -8.16 4.73
CA LYS A 25 -15.07 -8.87 5.77
C LYS A 25 -14.22 -9.85 6.59
N LYS A 26 -13.25 -10.51 5.96
CA LYS A 26 -12.29 -11.42 6.62
C LYS A 26 -11.44 -10.75 7.71
N TRP A 27 -11.21 -9.44 7.65
CA TRP A 27 -10.48 -8.71 8.70
C TRP A 27 -11.30 -8.48 9.96
N ARG A 28 -12.64 -8.52 9.89
CA ARG A 28 -13.49 -8.45 11.10
C ARG A 28 -13.40 -9.70 11.96
N GLU A 29 -13.05 -10.84 11.34
CA GLU A 29 -12.89 -12.13 12.03
C GLU A 29 -11.48 -12.30 12.61
N LEU A 30 -10.53 -11.45 12.22
CA LEU A 30 -9.15 -11.50 12.66
C LEU A 30 -8.94 -10.69 13.94
N PRO A 31 -8.03 -11.13 14.85
CA PRO A 31 -7.74 -10.38 16.06
C PRO A 31 -7.18 -8.99 15.74
N GLU A 32 -7.61 -7.96 16.48
CA GLU A 32 -7.25 -6.56 16.23
C GLU A 32 -5.73 -6.31 16.11
N LYS A 33 -4.91 -7.09 16.82
CA LYS A 33 -3.44 -7.02 16.71
C LYS A 33 -2.94 -7.34 15.29
N HIS A 34 -3.49 -8.37 14.65
CA HIS A 34 -3.13 -8.74 13.29
C HIS A 34 -3.62 -7.70 12.30
N VAL A 35 -4.82 -7.16 12.49
CA VAL A 35 -5.36 -6.09 11.65
C VAL A 35 -4.49 -4.83 11.73
N LYS A 36 -4.04 -4.43 12.93
CA LYS A 36 -3.11 -3.30 13.10
C LYS A 36 -1.77 -3.55 12.42
N LEU A 37 -1.21 -4.75 12.58
CA LEU A 37 0.06 -5.11 11.93
C LEU A 37 -0.07 -5.15 10.40
N LEU A 38 -1.22 -5.57 9.88
CA LEU A 38 -1.51 -5.63 8.45
C LEU A 38 -1.73 -4.23 7.85
N LYS A 39 -2.41 -3.33 8.57
CA LYS A 39 -2.51 -1.91 8.21
C LYS A 39 -1.14 -1.24 8.23
N PHE A 40 -0.32 -1.54 9.23
CA PHE A 40 1.06 -1.05 9.31
C PHE A 40 1.90 -1.56 8.13
N GLY A 41 1.77 -2.84 7.79
CA GLY A 41 2.40 -3.43 6.61
C GLY A 41 1.93 -2.78 5.29
N CYS A 42 0.64 -2.46 5.15
CA CYS A 42 0.11 -1.73 4.00
C CYS A 42 0.71 -0.31 3.89
N LEU A 43 0.78 0.43 5.00
CA LEU A 43 1.40 1.75 5.03
C LEU A 43 2.88 1.68 4.63
N PHE A 44 3.61 0.72 5.17
CA PHE A 44 5.02 0.52 4.86
C PHE A 44 5.24 0.12 3.39
N GLY A 45 4.39 -0.77 2.85
CA GLY A 45 4.41 -1.14 1.44
C GLY A 45 4.12 0.04 0.51
N SER A 46 3.14 0.88 0.86
CA SER A 46 2.84 2.10 0.11
C SER A 46 4.01 3.09 0.12
N LEU A 47 4.69 3.24 1.25
CA LEU A 47 5.89 4.08 1.40
C LEU A 47 7.04 3.58 0.51
N LEU A 48 7.29 2.27 0.49
CA LEU A 48 8.34 1.68 -0.35
C LEU A 48 8.06 1.87 -1.83
N ILE A 49 6.81 1.68 -2.28
CA ILE A 49 6.43 1.91 -3.68
C ILE A 49 6.60 3.39 -4.03
N PHE A 50 6.16 4.29 -3.15
CA PHE A 50 6.33 5.73 -3.33
C PHE A 50 7.82 6.10 -3.47
N PHE A 51 8.67 5.60 -2.58
CA PHE A 51 10.12 5.83 -2.64
C PHE A 51 10.75 5.24 -3.91
N SER A 52 10.27 4.07 -4.35
CA SER A 52 10.73 3.44 -5.60
C SER A 52 10.38 4.28 -6.81
N ILE A 53 9.16 4.83 -6.86
CA ILE A 53 8.73 5.75 -7.93
C ILE A 53 9.55 7.03 -7.88
N VAL A 54 9.70 7.66 -6.71
CA VAL A 54 10.49 8.89 -6.54
C VAL A 54 11.96 8.66 -6.92
N LYS A 55 12.59 7.56 -6.48
CA LYS A 55 13.97 7.23 -6.89
C LYS A 55 14.07 6.95 -8.39
N ASN A 56 13.09 6.27 -8.99
CA ASN A 56 13.07 6.06 -10.44
C ASN A 56 12.92 7.39 -11.20
N PHE A 57 12.21 8.35 -10.64
CA PHE A 57 12.01 9.67 -11.25
C PHE A 57 13.27 10.53 -11.10
N VAL A 58 13.82 10.61 -9.89
CA VAL A 58 15.05 11.36 -9.56
C VAL A 58 16.27 10.78 -10.27
N GLY A 59 16.44 9.46 -10.31
CA GLY A 59 17.58 8.82 -10.98
C GLY A 59 17.54 8.89 -12.51
N LYS A 60 16.49 9.48 -13.08
CA LYS A 60 16.32 9.68 -14.53
C LYS A 60 16.46 11.14 -14.96
N SER A 61 16.68 12.06 -14.02
CA SER A 61 16.98 13.48 -14.26
C SER A 61 18.48 13.74 -14.19
#